data_AF-A0A7K1SQC5-F1
#
_entry.id   AF-A0A7K1SQC5-F1
#
_cell.length_a   1.000
_cell.length_b   1.000
_cell.length_c   1.000
_cell.angle_alpha   90.00
_cell.angle_beta   90.00
_cell.angle_gamma   90.00
#
_symmetry.space_group_name_H-M   'P 1'
#
loop_
_entity.id
_entity.type
_entity.pdbx_description
1 polymer ?
#
loop_
_entity_poly.entity_id
_entity_poly.type
_entity_poly.pdbx_seq_one_letter_code
_entity_poly.pdbx_strand_id
1 'polypeptide(L)'
;MKHVTHVLFFFLIAALSTALAQTLVVHPVPQELVYSAHNDDFTVRVRRSGEAWQDLFEYAVDVDMDKVQIASMVTFDFSGTVEVAVTANNETIQAVQIRPLSAEIVPTLRGKTLYFKLNQPRNLSIEINGDKRHNLHLFANPLETYKPNPNDPNIVYFGPGIHTPGDKPGDVFNIPSDKTVYLAGGAVLRGKLVCDKVKNVRILGRGILDHPLRGIEITHSENVEVDGLIVRNPQHYTVYGGQSKGITIRNLKSFSCKGWSDGIDLMSCSDVLVDNVFMRNSDDCIALYGHRWNYYGSCRNVTVKNSILWADVAHPINLGLHGNTVSVGDTLENITFTNIDILEHDEDDPNYQGCMAISCGDLNLIRNIRFENIRVDDFEEGQLVNLRVLYNQKYNTGPGRNIEDVLFKNITYTGALANPSIIEGLSEKGAIKGVTFDNISINGKQILSTTDFGLKVGRFTEAIKFTPVSATLK
;
A
#
# COMPACT_ATOMS: atom_id res chain seq x y z
N MET A 1 36.64 -45.44 49.15
CA MET A 1 36.11 -45.30 47.77
C MET A 1 35.22 -44.07 47.71
N LYS A 2 35.29 -43.38 46.58
CA LYS A 2 34.96 -41.97 46.28
C LYS A 2 33.63 -41.39 46.79
N HIS A 3 33.72 -40.12 47.19
CA HIS A 3 32.68 -39.10 47.41
C HIS A 3 31.62 -39.02 46.32
N VAL A 4 30.36 -38.67 46.67
CA VAL A 4 29.59 -37.58 46.01
C VAL A 4 28.51 -37.05 46.97
N THR A 5 28.69 -35.84 47.51
CA THR A 5 27.63 -35.08 48.19
C THR A 5 26.94 -34.22 47.13
N HIS A 6 25.66 -34.47 46.85
CA HIS A 6 24.91 -33.69 45.87
C HIS A 6 24.44 -32.37 46.50
N VAL A 7 25.13 -31.28 46.18
CA VAL A 7 24.67 -29.92 46.45
C VAL A 7 23.71 -29.52 45.32
N LEU A 8 22.41 -29.41 45.63
CA LEU A 8 21.45 -28.82 44.71
C LEU A 8 21.69 -27.31 44.67
N PHE A 9 22.24 -26.80 43.58
CA PHE A 9 22.25 -25.38 43.25
C PHE A 9 20.93 -25.02 42.56
N PHE A 10 20.05 -24.30 43.26
CA PHE A 10 18.95 -23.60 42.59
C PHE A 10 19.53 -22.41 41.83
N PHE A 11 19.68 -22.54 40.51
CA PHE A 11 19.91 -21.39 39.65
C PHE A 11 18.59 -20.61 39.53
N LEU A 12 18.49 -19.51 40.28
CA LEU A 12 17.49 -18.48 40.03
C LEU A 12 17.90 -17.77 38.73
N ILE A 13 17.38 -18.21 37.59
CA ILE A 13 17.48 -17.47 36.34
C ILE A 13 16.57 -16.25 36.50
N ALA A 14 17.14 -15.14 36.97
CA ALA A 14 16.53 -13.83 36.85
C ALA A 14 16.48 -13.50 35.35
N ALA A 15 15.33 -13.75 34.73
CA ALA A 15 15.04 -13.19 33.42
C ALA A 15 15.03 -11.66 33.57
N LEU A 16 16.17 -11.03 33.25
CA LEU A 16 16.24 -9.60 33.00
C LEU A 16 15.41 -9.34 31.75
N SER A 17 14.11 -9.15 31.93
CA SER A 17 13.28 -8.46 30.97
C SER A 17 13.83 -7.04 30.88
N THR A 18 14.71 -6.80 29.90
CA THR A 18 14.99 -5.43 29.46
C THR A 18 13.66 -4.89 28.96
N ALA A 19 12.95 -4.15 29.82
CA ALA A 19 11.79 -3.39 29.41
C ALA A 19 12.26 -2.47 28.28
N LEU A 20 11.91 -2.80 27.03
CA LEU A 20 12.17 -1.90 25.91
C LEU A 20 11.57 -0.55 26.27
N ALA A 21 12.38 0.51 26.17
CA ALA A 21 11.92 1.86 26.47
C ALA A 21 10.70 2.18 25.60
N GLN A 22 9.57 2.38 26.26
CA GLN A 22 8.29 2.69 25.62
C GLN A 22 8.26 4.18 25.30
N THR A 23 8.20 4.49 24.01
CA THR A 23 8.19 5.87 23.51
C THR A 23 6.90 6.10 22.74
N LEU A 24 6.33 7.30 22.89
CA LEU A 24 5.17 7.78 22.15
C LEU A 24 5.47 9.20 21.69
N VAL A 25 5.29 9.48 20.41
CA VAL A 25 5.51 10.79 19.79
C VAL A 25 4.24 11.19 19.05
N VAL A 26 3.67 12.32 19.46
CA VAL A 26 2.60 13.02 18.75
C VAL A 26 3.22 14.23 18.07
N HIS A 27 2.97 14.37 16.77
CA HIS A 27 3.55 15.43 15.96
C HIS A 27 2.69 16.71 16.03
N PRO A 28 3.28 17.91 15.99
CA PRO A 28 2.52 19.15 15.96
C PRO A 28 1.76 19.30 14.63
N VAL A 29 0.73 20.14 14.62
CA VAL A 29 -0.01 20.52 13.42
C VAL A 29 0.20 22.02 13.16
N PRO A 30 0.49 22.44 11.91
CA PRO A 30 0.55 23.86 11.58
C PRO A 30 -0.74 24.58 11.98
N GLN A 31 -0.61 25.75 12.60
CA GLN A 31 -1.75 26.52 13.13
C GLN A 31 -2.78 26.85 12.04
N GLU A 32 -2.30 27.07 10.82
CA GLU A 32 -3.10 27.38 9.64
C GLU A 32 -4.02 26.21 9.22
N LEU A 33 -3.68 24.98 9.60
CA LEU A 33 -4.46 23.78 9.26
C LEU A 33 -5.47 23.39 10.34
N VAL A 34 -5.32 23.90 11.57
CA VAL A 34 -6.13 23.48 12.73
C VAL A 34 -7.63 23.58 12.46
N TYR A 35 -8.08 24.58 11.70
CA TYR A 35 -9.50 24.74 11.36
C TYR A 35 -9.84 24.26 9.95
N SER A 36 -8.92 24.40 8.98
CA SER A 36 -9.23 24.10 7.58
C SER A 36 -9.11 22.62 7.23
N ALA A 37 -8.45 21.84 8.09
CA ALA A 37 -8.12 20.45 7.83
C ALA A 37 -8.55 19.50 8.95
N HIS A 38 -9.30 19.97 9.95
CA HIS A 38 -9.82 19.12 11.02
C HIS A 38 -11.12 18.44 10.59
N ASN A 39 -11.27 17.16 10.91
CA ASN A 39 -12.53 16.43 10.84
C ASN A 39 -12.92 16.02 12.27
N ASP A 40 -14.09 16.45 12.74
CA ASP A 40 -14.57 16.23 14.09
C ASP A 40 -15.50 15.02 14.25
N ASP A 41 -15.57 14.12 13.26
CA ASP A 41 -16.32 12.86 13.38
C ASP A 41 -15.80 11.96 14.51
N PHE A 42 -14.50 12.05 14.77
CA PHE A 42 -13.83 11.30 15.83
C PHE A 42 -13.05 12.21 16.78
N THR A 43 -12.91 11.75 18.03
CA THR A 43 -11.88 12.23 18.95
C THR A 43 -10.95 11.07 19.28
N VAL A 44 -9.66 11.21 18.99
CA VAL A 44 -8.67 10.14 19.15
C VAL A 44 -7.61 10.53 20.17
N ARG A 45 -7.39 9.63 21.13
CA ARG A 45 -6.40 9.80 22.19
C ARG A 45 -5.49 8.59 22.29
N VAL A 46 -4.23 8.84 22.60
CA VAL A 46 -3.21 7.81 22.81
C VAL A 46 -2.48 8.04 24.11
N ARG A 47 -1.97 6.96 24.71
CA ARG A 47 -1.06 7.06 25.86
C ARG A 47 -0.16 5.86 26.00
N ARG A 48 0.92 6.07 26.76
CA ARG A 48 1.62 4.98 27.44
C ARG A 48 0.80 4.53 28.65
N SER A 49 0.86 3.24 28.96
CA SER A 49 0.02 2.68 30.03
C SER A 49 0.36 3.34 31.37
N GLY A 50 -0.66 3.83 32.08
CA GLY A 50 -0.50 4.55 33.35
C GLY A 50 -0.22 6.05 33.21
N GLU A 51 -0.01 6.57 32.00
CA GLU A 51 0.20 8.00 31.77
C GLU A 51 -1.10 8.75 31.42
N ALA A 52 -1.00 10.07 31.29
CA ALA A 52 -2.08 10.91 30.81
C ALA A 52 -2.38 10.63 29.32
N TRP A 53 -3.64 10.76 28.94
CA TRP A 53 -4.05 10.73 27.54
C TRP A 53 -3.54 11.96 26.80
N GLN A 54 -3.05 11.76 25.58
CA GLN A 54 -2.66 12.80 24.64
C GLN A 54 -3.63 12.77 23.46
N ASP A 55 -4.18 13.92 23.10
CA ASP A 55 -5.02 14.07 21.91
C ASP A 55 -4.17 13.97 20.64
N LEU A 56 -4.74 13.34 19.61
CA LEU A 56 -4.24 13.40 18.25
C LEU A 56 -5.03 14.45 17.46
N PHE A 57 -4.50 14.85 16.30
CA PHE A 57 -5.23 15.70 15.37
C PHE A 57 -5.83 14.84 14.26
N GLU A 58 -7.15 14.90 14.12
CA GLU A 58 -7.92 14.22 13.09
C GLU A 58 -7.93 15.05 11.80
N TYR A 59 -7.04 14.73 10.88
CA TYR A 59 -7.00 15.34 9.56
C TYR A 59 -8.20 14.87 8.71
N ALA A 60 -8.87 15.81 8.07
CA ALA A 60 -9.75 15.54 6.94
C ALA A 60 -8.94 15.02 5.75
N VAL A 61 -9.43 13.94 5.15
CA VAL A 61 -8.91 13.36 3.90
C VAL A 61 -10.08 13.08 2.96
N ASP A 62 -9.95 13.50 1.71
CA ASP A 62 -10.97 13.23 0.70
C ASP A 62 -10.81 11.80 0.16
N VAL A 63 -11.92 11.09 0.02
CA VAL A 63 -11.99 9.69 -0.45
C VAL A 63 -13.17 9.51 -1.39
N ASP A 64 -13.23 8.39 -2.10
CA ASP A 64 -14.29 8.05 -3.06
C ASP A 64 -14.32 9.03 -4.27
N MET A 65 -13.98 8.53 -5.46
CA MET A 65 -13.95 9.38 -6.66
C MET A 65 -15.34 9.70 -7.20
N ASP A 66 -16.24 8.71 -7.18
CA ASP A 66 -17.58 8.82 -7.74
C ASP A 66 -18.39 9.88 -7.03
N LYS A 67 -18.25 9.91 -5.71
CA LYS A 67 -18.83 10.94 -4.87
C LYS A 67 -17.92 11.26 -3.71
N VAL A 68 -16.99 12.20 -3.93
CA VAL A 68 -16.05 12.69 -2.92
C VAL A 68 -16.72 12.87 -1.55
N GLN A 69 -16.29 12.05 -0.60
CA GLN A 69 -16.64 12.11 0.82
C GLN A 69 -15.40 12.49 1.63
N ILE A 70 -15.61 12.91 2.88
CA ILE A 70 -14.53 13.28 3.80
C ILE A 70 -14.43 12.20 4.88
N ALA A 71 -13.27 11.57 4.98
CA ALA A 71 -12.93 10.65 6.06
C ALA A 71 -11.96 11.32 7.05
N SER A 72 -11.62 10.59 8.12
CA SER A 72 -10.68 11.04 9.14
C SER A 72 -9.34 10.30 9.04
N MET A 73 -8.24 10.98 9.33
CA MET A 73 -6.90 10.40 9.44
C MET A 73 -6.19 10.93 10.70
N VAL A 74 -5.57 10.03 11.48
CA VAL A 74 -4.64 10.39 12.56
C VAL A 74 -3.31 9.68 12.38
N THR A 75 -2.24 10.27 12.91
CA THR A 75 -0.89 9.70 12.84
C THR A 75 -0.09 9.98 14.10
N PHE A 76 0.70 9.00 14.54
CA PHE A 76 1.64 9.11 15.66
C PHE A 76 2.71 8.02 15.57
N ASP A 77 3.78 8.14 16.34
CA ASP A 77 4.87 7.17 16.33
C ASP A 77 5.06 6.54 17.71
N PHE A 78 5.41 5.26 17.77
CA PHE A 78 5.67 4.61 19.06
C PHE A 78 6.62 3.41 19.00
N SER A 79 7.12 3.04 20.17
CA SER A 79 7.78 1.76 20.46
C SER A 79 7.18 1.12 21.71
N GLY A 80 7.17 -0.21 21.76
CA GLY A 80 6.54 -0.95 22.86
C GLY A 80 5.02 -1.04 22.68
N THR A 81 4.26 -0.77 23.74
CA THR A 81 2.79 -0.84 23.72
C THR A 81 2.20 0.57 23.80
N VAL A 82 1.04 0.84 23.24
CA VAL A 82 0.25 2.05 23.53
C VAL A 82 -1.21 1.67 23.74
N GLU A 83 -1.92 2.47 24.52
CA GLU A 83 -3.37 2.43 24.62
C GLU A 83 -3.96 3.48 23.68
N VAL A 84 -5.01 3.10 22.94
CA VAL A 84 -5.73 3.96 22.01
C VAL A 84 -7.17 4.05 22.47
N ALA A 85 -7.70 5.28 22.46
CA ALA A 85 -9.11 5.59 22.69
C ALA A 85 -9.67 6.33 21.47
N VAL A 86 -10.72 5.79 20.85
CA VAL A 86 -11.40 6.40 19.70
C VAL A 86 -12.85 6.66 20.11
N THR A 87 -13.25 7.92 20.20
CA THR A 87 -14.64 8.33 20.45
C THR A 87 -15.29 8.68 19.12
N ALA A 88 -16.40 8.02 18.76
CA ALA A 88 -17.25 8.46 17.66
C ALA A 88 -18.17 9.58 18.17
N ASN A 89 -18.01 10.80 17.64
CA ASN A 89 -18.66 11.98 18.18
C ASN A 89 -20.13 12.07 17.74
N ASN A 90 -20.36 11.80 16.45
CA ASN A 90 -21.60 12.16 15.75
C ASN A 90 -22.64 11.02 15.66
N GLU A 91 -22.31 9.80 16.07
CA GLU A 91 -23.22 8.66 15.95
C GLU A 91 -23.27 7.76 17.20
N THR A 92 -24.12 6.74 17.16
CA THR A 92 -24.20 5.69 18.17
C THR A 92 -23.59 4.42 17.60
N ILE A 93 -22.71 3.78 18.36
CA ILE A 93 -21.99 2.59 17.93
C ILE A 93 -22.88 1.37 18.10
N GLN A 94 -23.23 0.71 16.99
CA GLN A 94 -23.94 -0.57 16.94
C GLN A 94 -23.00 -1.71 16.55
N ALA A 95 -22.10 -1.45 15.60
CA ALA A 95 -21.06 -2.39 15.16
C ALA A 95 -19.74 -1.65 14.95
N VAL A 96 -18.64 -2.38 15.09
CA VAL A 96 -17.28 -1.86 14.89
C VAL A 96 -16.44 -2.92 14.20
N GLN A 97 -15.68 -2.48 13.20
CA GLN A 97 -14.63 -3.28 12.59
C GLN A 97 -13.33 -2.49 12.59
N ILE A 98 -12.23 -3.15 12.96
CA ILE A 98 -10.87 -2.59 12.84
C ILE A 98 -10.14 -3.41 11.79
N ARG A 99 -9.92 -2.83 10.62
CA ARG A 99 -9.29 -3.45 9.46
C ARG A 99 -7.83 -3.02 9.30
N PRO A 100 -6.95 -3.86 8.72
CA PRO A 100 -7.24 -5.19 8.17
C PRO A 100 -7.62 -6.20 9.26
N LEU A 101 -8.51 -7.15 8.93
CA LEU A 101 -8.95 -8.18 9.87
C LEU A 101 -7.79 -9.04 10.40
N SER A 102 -6.72 -9.16 9.62
CA SER A 102 -5.46 -9.82 9.99
C SER A 102 -4.71 -9.17 11.16
N ALA A 103 -5.08 -7.94 11.56
CA ALA A 103 -4.55 -7.30 12.75
C ALA A 103 -5.13 -7.90 14.06
N GLU A 104 -6.26 -8.63 13.98
CA GLU A 104 -6.92 -9.32 15.09
C GLU A 104 -7.18 -8.42 16.32
N ILE A 105 -7.48 -7.14 16.08
CA ILE A 105 -7.75 -6.16 17.13
C ILE A 105 -9.21 -6.21 17.53
N VAL A 106 -9.47 -6.57 18.79
CA VAL A 106 -10.81 -6.53 19.39
C VAL A 106 -10.90 -5.36 20.38
N PRO A 107 -11.66 -4.29 20.08
CA PRO A 107 -11.79 -3.17 21.00
C PRO A 107 -12.80 -3.46 22.13
N THR A 108 -12.59 -2.80 23.27
CA THR A 108 -13.59 -2.70 24.33
C THR A 108 -14.39 -1.42 24.16
N LEU A 109 -15.71 -1.53 24.06
CA LEU A 109 -16.60 -0.37 23.97
C LEU A 109 -17.03 0.10 25.37
N ARG A 110 -16.95 1.42 25.64
CA ARG A 110 -17.55 2.07 26.81
C ARG A 110 -18.24 3.35 26.39
N GLY A 111 -19.57 3.38 26.46
CA GLY A 111 -20.35 4.49 25.89
C GLY A 111 -20.11 4.60 24.39
N LYS A 112 -19.63 5.77 23.94
CA LYS A 112 -19.25 6.02 22.53
C LYS A 112 -17.76 5.84 22.22
N THR A 113 -16.98 5.29 23.17
CA THR A 113 -15.52 5.22 23.03
C THR A 113 -15.02 3.78 22.96
N LEU A 114 -14.24 3.50 21.93
CA LEU A 114 -13.50 2.27 21.70
C LEU A 114 -12.14 2.36 22.38
N TYR A 115 -11.77 1.32 23.11
CA TYR A 115 -10.46 1.19 23.76
C TYR A 115 -9.76 -0.07 23.28
N PHE A 116 -8.53 0.05 22.81
CA PHE A 116 -7.69 -1.09 22.44
C PHE A 116 -6.21 -0.77 22.69
N LYS A 117 -5.36 -1.79 22.53
CA LYS A 117 -3.91 -1.67 22.68
C LYS A 117 -3.22 -2.03 21.37
N LEU A 118 -2.17 -1.30 21.05
CA LEU A 118 -1.24 -1.65 19.99
C LEU A 118 0.08 -2.04 20.63
N ASN A 119 0.62 -3.21 20.30
CA ASN A 119 1.91 -3.71 20.77
C ASN A 119 3.03 -3.55 19.74
N GLN A 120 2.71 -3.00 18.59
CA GLN A 120 3.62 -2.75 17.47
C GLN A 120 2.98 -1.77 16.47
N PRO A 121 3.78 -1.04 15.68
CA PRO A 121 3.30 -0.19 14.60
C PRO A 121 2.35 -0.89 13.63
N ARG A 122 1.28 -0.20 13.25
CA ARG A 122 0.19 -0.67 12.38
C ARG A 122 -0.53 0.50 11.70
N ASN A 123 -1.00 0.27 10.49
CA ASN A 123 -1.99 1.11 9.82
C ASN A 123 -3.35 0.43 9.93
N LEU A 124 -4.39 1.19 10.31
CA LEU A 124 -5.72 0.65 10.57
C LEU A 124 -6.81 1.52 9.93
N SER A 125 -7.90 0.87 9.51
CA SER A 125 -9.20 1.49 9.26
C SER A 125 -10.15 1.12 10.41
N ILE A 126 -10.73 2.11 11.08
CA ILE A 126 -11.74 1.91 12.11
C ILE A 126 -13.08 2.34 11.53
N GLU A 127 -13.97 1.36 11.38
CA GLU A 127 -15.26 1.52 10.71
C GLU A 127 -16.38 1.32 11.73
N ILE A 128 -17.25 2.33 11.82
CA ILE A 128 -18.41 2.31 12.71
C ILE A 128 -19.63 1.97 11.87
N ASN A 129 -20.45 1.03 12.36
CA ASN A 129 -21.73 0.66 11.73
C ASN A 129 -21.62 0.20 10.26
N GLY A 130 -20.44 -0.26 9.84
CA GLY A 130 -20.17 -0.67 8.45
C GLY A 130 -19.86 0.47 7.49
N ASP A 131 -19.72 1.72 7.98
CA ASP A 131 -19.36 2.86 7.15
C ASP A 131 -17.87 2.86 6.82
N LYS A 132 -17.57 2.60 5.55
CA LYS A 132 -16.23 2.58 4.94
C LYS A 132 -15.81 3.94 4.34
N ARG A 133 -16.73 4.89 4.21
CA ARG A 133 -16.52 6.20 3.56
C ARG A 133 -16.26 7.33 4.57
N HIS A 134 -16.81 7.23 5.78
CA HIS A 134 -16.58 8.18 6.90
C HIS A 134 -15.78 7.52 8.04
N ASN A 135 -14.91 6.58 7.71
CA ASN A 135 -14.10 5.83 8.65
C ASN A 135 -12.90 6.65 9.18
N LEU A 136 -12.29 6.16 10.26
CA LEU A 136 -11.04 6.70 10.79
C LEU A 136 -9.85 5.85 10.32
N HIS A 137 -8.90 6.49 9.63
CA HIS A 137 -7.61 5.90 9.30
C HIS A 137 -6.60 6.25 10.40
N LEU A 138 -6.04 5.25 11.08
CA LEU A 138 -5.06 5.42 12.15
C LEU A 138 -3.71 4.87 11.72
N PHE A 139 -2.70 5.75 11.62
CA PHE A 139 -1.34 5.39 11.27
C PHE A 139 -0.42 5.46 12.49
N ALA A 140 -0.16 4.32 13.09
CA ALA A 140 0.75 4.19 14.21
C ALA A 140 2.11 3.70 13.69
N ASN A 141 3.06 4.61 13.55
CA ASN A 141 4.34 4.36 12.89
C ASN A 141 5.42 3.83 13.85
N PRO A 142 6.45 3.13 13.33
CA PRO A 142 7.68 2.97 14.08
C PRO A 142 8.34 4.33 14.32
N LEU A 143 9.09 4.45 15.42
CA LEU A 143 9.94 5.61 15.66
C LEU A 143 10.93 5.81 14.52
N GLU A 144 11.16 7.07 14.16
CA GLU A 144 12.26 7.43 13.27
C GLU A 144 13.62 7.04 13.86
N THR A 145 14.41 6.30 13.07
CA THR A 145 15.79 5.94 13.41
C THR A 145 16.79 6.96 12.89
N TYR A 146 16.43 7.70 11.85
CA TYR A 146 17.26 8.75 11.26
C TYR A 146 16.78 10.14 11.72
N LYS A 147 17.66 10.88 12.37
CA LYS A 147 17.41 12.28 12.81
C LYS A 147 18.52 13.16 12.24
N PRO A 148 18.29 13.85 11.11
CA PRO A 148 19.34 14.63 10.47
C PRO A 148 19.71 15.88 11.27
N ASN A 149 20.94 16.35 11.10
CA ASN A 149 21.32 17.71 11.48
C ASN A 149 20.77 18.68 10.41
N PRO A 150 19.86 19.62 10.75
CA PRO A 150 19.30 20.56 9.78
C PRO A 150 20.35 21.49 9.12
N ASN A 151 21.53 21.64 9.73
CA ASN A 151 22.62 22.47 9.22
C ASN A 151 23.59 21.71 8.30
N ASP A 152 23.38 20.41 8.09
CA ASP A 152 24.21 19.64 7.16
C ASP A 152 23.90 20.06 5.71
N PRO A 153 24.89 20.47 4.91
CA PRO A 153 24.68 20.96 3.54
C PRO A 153 24.13 19.90 2.58
N ASN A 154 24.14 18.62 2.95
CA ASN A 154 23.53 17.53 2.18
C ASN A 154 22.07 17.25 2.55
N ILE A 155 21.52 17.98 3.52
CA ILE A 155 20.15 17.84 3.95
C ILE A 155 19.31 19.02 3.43
N VAL A 156 18.22 18.69 2.75
CA VAL A 156 17.13 19.64 2.48
C VAL A 156 16.10 19.44 3.59
N TYR A 157 16.10 20.31 4.59
CA TYR A 157 15.28 20.16 5.79
C TYR A 157 14.01 21.02 5.74
N PHE A 158 12.86 20.38 5.90
CA PHE A 158 11.56 21.05 6.12
C PHE A 158 11.11 20.79 7.56
N GLY A 159 11.14 21.83 8.39
CA GLY A 159 10.65 21.78 9.77
C GLY A 159 9.13 21.91 9.87
N PRO A 160 8.54 21.85 11.08
CA PRO A 160 7.11 22.06 11.26
C PRO A 160 6.62 23.39 10.67
N GLY A 161 5.46 23.37 10.02
CA GLY A 161 4.90 24.52 9.29
C GLY A 161 4.60 24.22 7.82
N ILE A 162 3.99 25.19 7.13
CA ILE A 162 3.66 25.08 5.71
C ILE A 162 4.84 25.58 4.86
N HIS A 163 5.20 24.80 3.85
CA HIS A 163 6.28 25.08 2.90
C HIS A 163 5.73 25.04 1.47
N THR A 164 6.03 26.08 0.70
CA THR A 164 5.68 26.17 -0.72
C THR A 164 6.96 26.34 -1.55
N PRO A 165 6.99 25.84 -2.80
CA PRO A 165 8.01 26.19 -3.77
C PRO A 165 8.09 27.72 -3.93
N GLY A 166 9.24 28.22 -4.33
CA GLY A 166 9.32 29.63 -4.78
C GLY A 166 8.52 29.85 -6.06
N ASP A 167 8.36 31.12 -6.46
CA ASP A 167 7.57 31.56 -7.62
C ASP A 167 8.12 31.06 -8.97
N LYS A 168 7.96 29.76 -9.24
CA LYS A 168 8.31 29.09 -10.49
C LYS A 168 7.12 28.24 -10.95
N PRO A 169 6.91 28.08 -12.26
CA PRO A 169 5.80 27.27 -12.76
C PRO A 169 5.82 25.84 -12.23
N GLY A 170 4.64 25.33 -11.87
CA GLY A 170 4.38 23.91 -11.61
C GLY A 170 4.58 23.44 -10.17
N ASP A 171 4.79 24.35 -9.22
CA ASP A 171 4.88 24.06 -7.78
C ASP A 171 5.83 22.88 -7.47
N VAL A 172 7.09 23.03 -7.89
CA VAL A 172 8.09 21.94 -7.87
C VAL A 172 9.28 22.22 -6.96
N PHE A 173 9.65 21.22 -6.17
CA PHE A 173 10.96 21.10 -5.53
C PHE A 173 11.82 20.10 -6.29
N ASN A 174 12.81 20.59 -7.04
CA ASN A 174 13.78 19.74 -7.74
C ASN A 174 14.86 19.29 -6.77
N ILE A 175 15.05 17.96 -6.65
CA ILE A 175 15.97 17.37 -5.70
C ILE A 175 17.21 16.90 -6.44
N PRO A 176 18.41 17.44 -6.15
CA PRO A 176 19.64 17.03 -6.83
C PRO A 176 20.19 15.73 -6.23
N SER A 177 21.11 15.10 -6.96
CA SER A 177 21.82 13.90 -6.52
C SER A 177 22.52 14.08 -5.16
N ASP A 178 22.70 12.95 -4.46
CA ASP A 178 23.43 12.86 -3.20
C ASP A 178 22.84 13.72 -2.05
N LYS A 179 21.54 14.04 -2.15
CA LYS A 179 20.80 14.75 -1.10
C LYS A 179 19.85 13.84 -0.33
N THR A 180 19.69 14.18 0.95
CA THR A 180 18.56 13.70 1.75
C THR A 180 17.59 14.85 1.97
N VAL A 181 16.36 14.70 1.50
CA VAL A 181 15.24 15.55 1.86
C VAL A 181 14.60 14.99 3.12
N TYR A 182 14.39 15.82 4.13
CA TYR A 182 13.78 15.41 5.39
C TYR A 182 12.62 16.33 5.76
N LEU A 183 11.42 15.76 5.85
CA LEU A 183 10.20 16.47 6.26
C LEU A 183 9.85 16.04 7.69
N ALA A 184 10.10 16.92 8.65
CA ALA A 184 9.81 16.65 10.05
C ALA A 184 8.31 16.41 10.31
N GLY A 185 7.97 15.75 11.41
CA GLY A 185 6.59 15.68 11.87
C GLY A 185 5.99 17.08 12.06
N GLY A 186 4.83 17.33 11.45
CA GLY A 186 4.19 18.64 11.40
C GLY A 186 4.66 19.55 10.27
N ALA A 187 5.60 19.11 9.43
CA ALA A 187 5.92 19.79 8.18
C ALA A 187 4.86 19.46 7.12
N VAL A 188 4.38 20.48 6.41
CA VAL A 188 3.40 20.34 5.33
C VAL A 188 3.95 21.00 4.08
N LEU A 189 4.10 20.23 3.01
CA LEU A 189 4.67 20.66 1.75
C LEU A 189 3.58 20.77 0.69
N ARG A 190 3.38 21.97 0.13
CA ARG A 190 2.41 22.22 -0.96
C ARG A 190 3.16 22.32 -2.28
N GLY A 191 3.36 21.17 -2.91
CA GLY A 191 4.12 21.04 -4.15
C GLY A 191 4.67 19.63 -4.30
N LYS A 192 5.20 19.32 -5.48
CA LYS A 192 5.75 17.99 -5.78
C LYS A 192 7.25 17.93 -5.58
N LEU A 193 7.75 16.75 -5.18
CA LEU A 193 9.18 16.45 -5.10
C LEU A 193 9.61 15.77 -6.40
N VAL A 194 10.62 16.29 -7.10
CA VAL A 194 11.05 15.77 -8.40
C VAL A 194 12.51 15.33 -8.36
N CYS A 195 12.72 14.05 -8.64
CA CYS A 195 14.00 13.39 -8.87
C CYS A 195 14.07 12.99 -10.35
N ASP A 196 14.57 13.86 -11.23
CA ASP A 196 14.81 13.55 -12.64
C ASP A 196 16.31 13.49 -12.94
N LYS A 197 16.79 12.36 -13.47
CA LYS A 197 18.20 12.13 -13.84
C LYS A 197 19.18 12.32 -12.68
N VAL A 198 18.79 11.87 -11.49
CA VAL A 198 19.59 11.99 -10.27
C VAL A 198 19.96 10.63 -9.68
N LYS A 199 20.92 10.64 -8.75
CA LYS A 199 21.37 9.44 -8.05
C LYS A 199 21.47 9.65 -6.55
N ASN A 200 21.28 8.57 -5.78
CA ASN A 200 21.52 8.54 -4.33
C ASN A 200 20.70 9.59 -3.57
N VAL A 201 19.39 9.62 -3.83
CA VAL A 201 18.47 10.55 -3.16
C VAL A 201 17.70 9.81 -2.08
N ARG A 202 17.48 10.46 -0.93
CA ARG A 202 16.62 9.95 0.13
C ARG A 202 15.56 11.01 0.46
N ILE A 203 14.30 10.63 0.58
CA ILE A 203 13.18 11.49 0.95
C ILE A 203 12.53 10.85 2.17
N LEU A 204 12.73 11.45 3.35
CA LEU A 204 12.44 10.80 4.63
C LEU A 204 11.58 11.70 5.50
N GLY A 205 10.90 11.10 6.48
CA GLY A 205 10.35 11.83 7.62
C GLY A 205 8.91 11.44 7.93
N ARG A 206 8.16 12.39 8.49
CA ARG A 206 6.74 12.24 8.91
C ARG A 206 5.86 13.40 8.44
N GLY A 207 6.37 14.22 7.52
CA GLY A 207 5.62 15.32 6.94
C GLY A 207 4.59 14.87 5.89
N ILE A 208 3.75 15.83 5.51
CA ILE A 208 2.63 15.64 4.57
C ILE A 208 2.91 16.43 3.29
N LEU A 209 2.81 15.78 2.14
CA LEU A 209 2.64 16.46 0.85
C LEU A 209 1.15 16.72 0.67
N ASP A 210 0.75 17.99 0.64
CA ASP A 210 -0.65 18.41 0.75
C ASP A 210 -1.17 18.96 -0.58
N HIS A 211 -2.15 18.25 -1.16
CA HIS A 211 -2.82 18.57 -2.42
C HIS A 211 -1.87 18.89 -3.60
N PRO A 212 -0.76 18.15 -3.81
CA PRO A 212 0.13 18.46 -4.91
C PRO A 212 -0.48 18.01 -6.24
N LEU A 213 0.05 18.50 -7.37
CA LEU A 213 -0.32 17.93 -8.69
C LEU A 213 -0.01 16.43 -8.75
N ARG A 214 1.18 16.04 -8.27
CA ARG A 214 1.65 14.67 -8.04
C ARG A 214 2.48 14.67 -6.75
N GLY A 215 2.60 13.56 -6.04
CA GLY A 215 3.42 13.52 -4.82
C GLY A 215 4.92 13.58 -5.14
N ILE A 216 5.47 12.44 -5.60
CA ILE A 216 6.91 12.26 -5.79
C ILE A 216 7.16 11.73 -7.21
N GLU A 217 7.99 12.41 -7.99
CA GLU A 217 8.39 11.97 -9.34
C GLU A 217 9.83 11.41 -9.30
N ILE A 218 10.01 10.18 -9.80
CA ILE A 218 11.30 9.47 -9.82
C ILE A 218 11.59 8.97 -11.24
N THR A 219 12.19 9.83 -12.06
CA THR A 219 12.37 9.58 -13.49
C THR A 219 13.85 9.54 -13.87
N HIS A 220 14.24 8.59 -14.72
CA HIS A 220 15.61 8.40 -15.19
C HIS A 220 16.66 8.37 -14.08
N SER A 221 16.28 7.90 -12.89
CA SER A 221 17.07 8.05 -11.66
C SER A 221 17.53 6.71 -11.10
N GLU A 222 18.55 6.76 -10.25
CA GLU A 222 19.16 5.58 -9.65
C GLU A 222 19.27 5.71 -8.14
N ASN A 223 18.91 4.66 -7.39
CA ASN A 223 19.06 4.61 -5.94
C ASN A 223 18.31 5.77 -5.24
N VAL A 224 16.97 5.69 -5.26
CA VAL A 224 16.08 6.66 -4.61
C VAL A 224 15.27 5.98 -3.52
N GLU A 225 15.37 6.49 -2.30
CA GLU A 225 14.61 6.02 -1.13
C GLU A 225 13.54 7.04 -0.74
N VAL A 226 12.32 6.56 -0.48
CA VAL A 226 11.20 7.31 0.10
C VAL A 226 10.76 6.59 1.37
N ASP A 227 10.72 7.27 2.53
CA ASP A 227 10.32 6.64 3.81
C ASP A 227 9.47 7.57 4.69
N GLY A 228 8.24 7.14 4.97
CA GLY A 228 7.45 7.62 6.11
C GLY A 228 6.51 8.80 5.86
N LEU A 229 6.50 9.34 4.65
CA LEU A 229 5.66 10.47 4.27
C LEU A 229 4.18 10.09 4.14
N ILE A 230 3.33 11.12 4.16
CA ILE A 230 1.93 11.03 3.76
C ILE A 230 1.75 11.93 2.53
N VAL A 231 1.07 11.45 1.50
CA VAL A 231 0.64 12.26 0.36
C VAL A 231 -0.87 12.39 0.44
N ARG A 232 -1.35 13.59 0.75
CA ARG A 232 -2.77 13.86 0.93
C ARG A 232 -3.35 14.46 -0.33
N ASN A 233 -4.29 13.74 -0.94
CA ASN A 233 -5.14 14.16 -2.05
C ASN A 233 -4.37 14.79 -3.22
N PRO A 234 -3.39 14.08 -3.82
CA PRO A 234 -2.76 14.54 -5.04
C PRO A 234 -3.81 14.62 -6.17
N GLN A 235 -3.59 15.51 -7.14
CA GLN A 235 -4.49 15.61 -8.30
C GLN A 235 -4.25 14.52 -9.36
N HIS A 236 -3.22 13.71 -9.16
CA HIS A 236 -2.79 12.63 -10.04
C HIS A 236 -1.97 11.64 -9.18
N TYR A 237 -0.83 11.16 -9.68
CA TYR A 237 -0.02 10.13 -9.02
C TYR A 237 0.51 10.50 -7.64
N THR A 238 0.44 9.56 -6.70
CA THR A 238 1.18 9.60 -5.42
C THR A 238 2.68 9.49 -5.67
N VAL A 239 3.09 8.42 -6.38
CA VAL A 239 4.46 8.25 -6.85
C VAL A 239 4.42 7.94 -8.34
N TYR A 240 5.16 8.74 -9.10
CA TYR A 240 5.28 8.62 -10.54
C TYR A 240 6.71 8.24 -10.91
N GLY A 241 6.93 7.01 -11.36
CA GLY A 241 8.25 6.50 -11.71
C GLY A 241 8.40 6.17 -13.19
N GLY A 242 9.55 6.49 -13.77
CA GLY A 242 9.81 6.23 -15.19
C GLY A 242 11.27 5.95 -15.48
N GLN A 243 11.61 4.82 -16.12
CA GLN A 243 12.99 4.46 -16.49
C GLN A 243 14.01 4.59 -15.35
N SER A 244 13.64 4.16 -14.15
CA SER A 244 14.47 4.32 -12.95
C SER A 244 14.88 2.96 -12.39
N LYS A 245 15.98 2.93 -11.64
CA LYS A 245 16.54 1.71 -11.05
C LYS A 245 16.86 1.88 -9.56
N GLY A 246 16.58 0.86 -8.74
CA GLY A 246 16.92 0.92 -7.32
C GLY A 246 16.00 1.89 -6.59
N ILE A 247 14.68 1.71 -6.72
CA ILE A 247 13.69 2.50 -6.01
C ILE A 247 13.27 1.75 -4.75
N THR A 248 13.27 2.45 -3.62
CA THR A 248 12.77 1.90 -2.36
C THR A 248 11.74 2.83 -1.77
N ILE A 249 10.51 2.35 -1.55
CA ILE A 249 9.41 3.12 -0.96
C ILE A 249 8.97 2.38 0.30
N ARG A 250 9.04 3.03 1.45
CA ARG A 250 8.66 2.47 2.74
C ARG A 250 7.69 3.37 3.49
N ASN A 251 6.77 2.75 4.24
CA ASN A 251 5.97 3.46 5.23
C ASN A 251 5.22 4.70 4.67
N LEU A 252 4.89 4.67 3.38
CA LEU A 252 4.22 5.75 2.65
C LEU A 252 2.71 5.55 2.77
N LYS A 253 1.97 6.64 3.01
CA LYS A 253 0.50 6.62 2.98
C LYS A 253 -0.03 7.59 1.95
N SER A 254 -1.11 7.21 1.28
CA SER A 254 -1.77 8.07 0.32
C SER A 254 -3.29 7.99 0.39
N PHE A 255 -3.91 9.14 0.11
CA PHE A 255 -5.33 9.29 -0.17
C PHE A 255 -5.48 10.07 -1.47
N SER A 256 -6.41 9.71 -2.34
CA SER A 256 -6.78 10.51 -3.51
C SER A 256 -8.28 10.41 -3.79
N CYS A 257 -8.79 11.35 -4.57
CA CYS A 257 -10.23 11.48 -4.87
C CYS A 257 -10.51 12.01 -6.31
N LYS A 258 -9.51 12.04 -7.19
CA LYS A 258 -9.62 12.55 -8.57
C LYS A 258 -9.35 11.42 -9.57
N GLY A 259 -9.88 11.56 -10.78
CA GLY A 259 -9.59 10.64 -11.87
C GLY A 259 -8.10 10.59 -12.19
N TRP A 260 -7.59 9.39 -12.50
CA TRP A 260 -6.18 9.12 -12.77
C TRP A 260 -5.25 9.49 -11.60
N SER A 261 -5.77 9.42 -10.37
CA SER A 261 -4.99 9.65 -9.16
C SER A 261 -4.52 8.36 -8.53
N ASP A 262 -3.66 7.67 -9.27
CA ASP A 262 -3.07 6.41 -8.86
C ASP A 262 -2.19 6.59 -7.62
N GLY A 263 -1.98 5.49 -6.90
CA GLY A 263 -0.96 5.36 -5.87
C GLY A 263 0.44 5.37 -6.49
N ILE A 264 1.07 4.19 -6.54
CA ILE A 264 2.42 4.02 -7.06
C ILE A 264 2.33 3.51 -8.50
N ASP A 265 2.58 4.39 -9.48
CA ASP A 265 2.62 4.06 -10.92
C ASP A 265 4.08 4.10 -11.42
N LEU A 266 4.61 2.95 -11.84
CA LEU A 266 5.99 2.78 -12.27
C LEU A 266 6.08 2.20 -13.67
N MET A 267 6.68 2.96 -14.59
CA MET A 267 6.91 2.55 -15.98
C MET A 267 8.38 2.28 -16.25
N SER A 268 8.69 1.12 -16.83
CA SER A 268 10.06 0.74 -17.22
C SER A 268 11.08 0.80 -16.06
N CYS A 269 10.64 0.50 -14.83
CA CYS A 269 11.47 0.54 -13.63
C CYS A 269 12.06 -0.83 -13.28
N SER A 270 13.23 -0.85 -12.62
CA SER A 270 13.84 -2.12 -12.18
C SER A 270 14.47 -2.06 -10.81
N ASP A 271 14.55 -3.22 -10.14
CA ASP A 271 15.09 -3.35 -8.78
C ASP A 271 14.33 -2.43 -7.81
N VAL A 272 13.04 -2.73 -7.62
CA VAL A 272 12.11 -1.92 -6.83
C VAL A 272 11.65 -2.67 -5.59
N LEU A 273 11.67 -1.99 -4.45
CA LEU A 273 11.06 -2.44 -3.20
C LEU A 273 9.99 -1.45 -2.75
N VAL A 274 8.76 -1.92 -2.60
CA VAL A 274 7.68 -1.23 -1.90
C VAL A 274 7.36 -2.01 -0.63
N ASP A 275 7.43 -1.38 0.53
CA ASP A 275 7.31 -2.05 1.83
C ASP A 275 6.45 -1.23 2.81
N ASN A 276 5.43 -1.85 3.40
CA ASN A 276 4.62 -1.21 4.44
C ASN A 276 3.92 0.07 3.97
N VAL A 277 3.26 0.05 2.81
CA VAL A 277 2.48 1.20 2.33
C VAL A 277 0.99 1.06 2.65
N PHE A 278 0.31 2.18 2.79
CA PHE A 278 -1.15 2.26 2.82
C PHE A 278 -1.62 3.11 1.64
N MET A 279 -2.45 2.55 0.77
CA MET A 279 -2.91 3.22 -0.44
C MET A 279 -4.43 3.19 -0.47
N ARG A 280 -5.08 4.34 -0.28
CA ARG A 280 -6.50 4.52 -0.57
C ARG A 280 -6.65 5.46 -1.75
N ASN A 281 -6.83 4.91 -2.95
CA ASN A 281 -6.67 5.66 -4.18
C ASN A 281 -7.89 5.58 -5.10
N SER A 282 -8.01 6.59 -5.97
CA SER A 282 -9.12 6.77 -6.93
C SER A 282 -8.75 6.36 -8.34
N ASP A 283 -7.77 5.47 -8.42
CA ASP A 283 -7.31 4.73 -9.58
C ASP A 283 -6.37 3.63 -9.01
N ASP A 284 -5.52 3.04 -9.84
CA ASP A 284 -4.59 1.97 -9.46
C ASP A 284 -3.80 2.29 -8.16
N CYS A 285 -3.92 1.47 -7.11
CA CYS A 285 -3.09 1.61 -5.91
C CYS A 285 -1.63 1.29 -6.22
N ILE A 286 -1.39 0.20 -6.98
CA ILE A 286 -0.08 -0.20 -7.47
C ILE A 286 -0.20 -0.55 -8.97
N ALA A 287 0.47 0.23 -9.80
CA ALA A 287 0.54 0.02 -11.25
C ALA A 287 1.99 -0.20 -11.70
N LEU A 288 2.25 -1.30 -12.39
CA LEU A 288 3.57 -1.64 -12.93
C LEU A 288 3.49 -1.87 -14.44
N TYR A 289 4.19 -1.03 -15.20
CA TYR A 289 4.11 -1.00 -16.66
C TYR A 289 5.47 -1.20 -17.33
N GLY A 290 5.45 -1.66 -18.59
CA GLY A 290 6.62 -1.66 -19.47
C GLY A 290 6.90 -0.25 -19.97
N HIS A 291 7.03 -0.08 -21.29
CA HIS A 291 7.08 1.23 -21.91
C HIS A 291 5.76 2.00 -21.78
N ARG A 292 5.87 3.29 -21.48
CA ARG A 292 4.78 4.26 -21.60
C ARG A 292 5.37 5.62 -21.93
N TRP A 293 4.75 6.32 -22.89
CA TRP A 293 5.16 7.67 -23.32
C TRP A 293 6.64 7.76 -23.69
N ASN A 294 7.43 8.50 -22.91
CA ASN A 294 8.86 8.71 -23.12
C ASN A 294 9.73 7.77 -22.26
N TYR A 295 9.14 6.83 -21.52
CA TYR A 295 9.85 5.83 -20.73
C TYR A 295 9.93 4.51 -21.46
N TYR A 296 11.13 4.06 -21.78
CA TYR A 296 11.39 2.85 -22.55
C TYR A 296 12.06 1.75 -21.71
N GLY A 297 11.52 0.55 -21.78
CA GLY A 297 12.15 -0.65 -21.28
C GLY A 297 11.22 -1.56 -20.47
N SER A 298 11.78 -2.72 -20.16
CA SER A 298 11.18 -3.71 -19.26
C SER A 298 10.98 -3.21 -17.83
N CYS A 299 10.00 -3.80 -17.14
CA CYS A 299 9.87 -3.71 -15.67
C CYS A 299 10.34 -5.03 -15.05
N ARG A 300 11.28 -5.00 -14.10
CA ARG A 300 11.83 -6.26 -13.54
C ARG A 300 12.31 -6.15 -12.12
N ASN A 301 12.27 -7.28 -11.41
CA ASN A 301 12.77 -7.42 -10.04
C ASN A 301 12.04 -6.44 -9.10
N VAL A 302 10.72 -6.58 -9.01
CA VAL A 302 9.88 -5.75 -8.15
C VAL A 302 9.32 -6.58 -7.01
N THR A 303 9.44 -6.07 -5.79
CA THR A 303 8.79 -6.66 -4.62
C THR A 303 7.90 -5.61 -3.95
N VAL A 304 6.62 -5.93 -3.79
CA VAL A 304 5.65 -5.16 -3.01
C VAL A 304 5.26 -6.00 -1.81
N LYS A 305 5.44 -5.49 -0.59
CA LYS A 305 5.17 -6.27 0.61
C LYS A 305 4.67 -5.51 1.83
N ASN A 306 4.01 -6.24 2.73
CA ASN A 306 3.52 -5.73 4.03
C ASN A 306 2.53 -4.56 3.90
N SER A 307 1.77 -4.50 2.82
CA SER A 307 1.00 -3.31 2.44
C SER A 307 -0.50 -3.49 2.60
N ILE A 308 -1.21 -2.36 2.72
CA ILE A 308 -2.67 -2.29 2.73
C ILE A 308 -3.11 -1.48 1.52
N LEU A 309 -4.00 -2.04 0.70
CA LEU A 309 -4.50 -1.44 -0.54
C LEU A 309 -6.01 -1.31 -0.47
N TRP A 310 -6.52 -0.17 -0.91
CA TRP A 310 -7.93 0.18 -0.91
C TRP A 310 -8.18 0.98 -2.20
N ALA A 311 -8.64 0.32 -3.25
CA ALA A 311 -9.00 1.00 -4.48
C ALA A 311 -10.44 1.49 -4.34
N ASP A 312 -10.61 2.81 -4.16
CA ASP A 312 -11.93 3.43 -4.28
C ASP A 312 -12.40 3.43 -5.75
N VAL A 313 -11.47 3.34 -6.72
CA VAL A 313 -11.74 3.07 -8.15
C VAL A 313 -10.55 2.29 -8.73
N ALA A 314 -10.80 1.47 -9.76
CA ALA A 314 -9.83 0.69 -10.52
C ALA A 314 -9.16 -0.43 -9.70
N HIS A 315 -7.82 -0.53 -9.66
CA HIS A 315 -7.16 -1.76 -9.19
C HIS A 315 -6.35 -1.57 -7.90
N PRO A 316 -6.48 -2.48 -6.92
CA PRO A 316 -5.47 -2.65 -5.88
C PRO A 316 -4.10 -2.97 -6.49
N ILE A 317 -4.06 -3.91 -7.45
CA ILE A 317 -2.82 -4.29 -8.15
C ILE A 317 -3.10 -4.44 -9.65
N ASN A 318 -2.41 -3.65 -10.47
CA ASN A 318 -2.41 -3.76 -11.93
C ASN A 318 -0.99 -3.96 -12.46
N LEU A 319 -0.82 -4.97 -13.33
CA LEU A 319 0.45 -5.29 -13.98
C LEU A 319 0.27 -5.39 -15.50
N GLY A 320 1.02 -4.58 -16.25
CA GLY A 320 1.08 -4.65 -17.70
C GLY A 320 0.39 -3.48 -18.40
N LEU A 321 -0.56 -3.77 -19.27
CA LEU A 321 -1.26 -2.89 -20.19
C LEU A 321 -0.32 -2.23 -21.20
N HIS A 322 0.52 -1.30 -20.75
CA HIS A 322 1.37 -0.45 -21.58
C HIS A 322 2.74 -1.09 -21.87
N GLY A 323 3.17 -0.99 -23.14
CA GLY A 323 4.41 -1.59 -23.67
C GLY A 323 4.81 -1.00 -25.02
N ASN A 324 5.98 -1.40 -25.54
CA ASN A 324 6.57 -0.81 -26.75
C ASN A 324 6.23 -1.58 -28.03
N THR A 325 5.16 -1.16 -28.71
CA THR A 325 4.69 -1.77 -29.96
C THR A 325 5.48 -1.42 -31.21
N VAL A 326 6.37 -0.41 -31.15
CA VAL A 326 7.27 -0.06 -32.26
C VAL A 326 8.60 -0.82 -32.20
N SER A 327 8.72 -1.77 -31.27
CA SER A 327 9.90 -2.64 -31.08
C SER A 327 9.48 -4.12 -30.97
N VAL A 328 10.32 -4.95 -30.36
CA VAL A 328 10.01 -6.36 -30.06
C VAL A 328 9.03 -6.56 -28.88
N GLY A 329 8.59 -5.47 -28.25
CA GLY A 329 7.78 -5.47 -27.03
C GLY A 329 8.61 -5.62 -25.76
N ASP A 330 8.07 -5.16 -24.63
CA ASP A 330 8.76 -5.23 -23.34
C ASP A 330 8.51 -6.54 -22.61
N THR A 331 9.34 -6.80 -21.60
CA THR A 331 9.16 -7.93 -20.68
C THR A 331 8.96 -7.42 -19.26
N LEU A 332 7.88 -7.84 -18.61
CA LEU A 332 7.63 -7.60 -17.20
C LEU A 332 7.87 -8.90 -16.44
N GLU A 333 8.91 -8.98 -15.61
CA GLU A 333 9.32 -10.26 -15.02
C GLU A 333 9.93 -10.18 -13.63
N ASN A 334 9.84 -11.30 -12.89
CA ASN A 334 10.36 -11.43 -11.53
C ASN A 334 9.70 -10.42 -10.58
N ILE A 335 8.38 -10.49 -10.48
CA ILE A 335 7.58 -9.56 -9.67
C ILE A 335 6.85 -10.34 -8.59
N THR A 336 6.97 -9.89 -7.34
CA THR A 336 6.35 -10.51 -6.17
C THR A 336 5.52 -9.50 -5.39
N PHE A 337 4.26 -9.83 -5.18
CA PHE A 337 3.34 -9.16 -4.26
C PHE A 337 3.14 -10.08 -3.06
N THR A 338 3.54 -9.67 -1.86
CA THR A 338 3.42 -10.57 -0.70
C THR A 338 3.06 -9.91 0.62
N ASN A 339 2.27 -10.60 1.43
CA ASN A 339 1.77 -10.08 2.70
C ASN A 339 1.00 -8.75 2.48
N ILE A 340 -0.08 -8.82 1.70
CA ILE A 340 -0.92 -7.65 1.38
C ILE A 340 -2.34 -7.88 1.89
N ASP A 341 -2.93 -6.85 2.51
CA ASP A 341 -4.35 -6.78 2.81
C ASP A 341 -5.03 -5.86 1.78
N ILE A 342 -6.04 -6.35 1.08
CA ILE A 342 -6.87 -5.57 0.16
C ILE A 342 -8.21 -5.34 0.85
N LEU A 343 -8.53 -4.08 1.14
CA LEU A 343 -9.71 -3.69 1.93
C LEU A 343 -10.90 -3.27 1.09
N GLU A 344 -10.66 -2.88 -0.16
CA GLU A 344 -11.68 -2.42 -1.09
C GLU A 344 -11.19 -2.57 -2.54
N HIS A 345 -12.16 -2.72 -3.44
CA HIS A 345 -11.98 -2.84 -4.88
C HIS A 345 -13.28 -2.41 -5.58
N ASP A 346 -13.14 -1.53 -6.57
CA ASP A 346 -14.27 -0.97 -7.32
C ASP A 346 -13.82 -0.68 -8.77
N GLU A 347 -13.88 -1.69 -9.64
CA GLU A 347 -13.54 -1.54 -11.06
C GLU A 347 -14.73 -1.97 -11.92
N ASP A 348 -15.17 -1.08 -12.80
CA ASP A 348 -16.35 -1.28 -13.64
C ASP A 348 -16.05 -1.98 -14.97
N ASP A 349 -14.81 -1.91 -15.48
CA ASP A 349 -14.45 -2.48 -16.78
C ASP A 349 -14.19 -3.99 -16.64
N PRO A 350 -15.04 -4.85 -17.23
CA PRO A 350 -14.92 -6.30 -17.07
C PRO A 350 -13.64 -6.89 -17.69
N ASN A 351 -12.92 -6.11 -18.51
CA ASN A 351 -11.63 -6.54 -19.04
C ASN A 351 -10.49 -6.37 -18.03
N TYR A 352 -10.64 -5.52 -17.01
CA TYR A 352 -9.53 -5.18 -16.11
C TYR A 352 -9.82 -5.50 -14.64
N GLN A 353 -11.09 -5.70 -14.28
CA GLN A 353 -11.72 -5.95 -12.97
C GLN A 353 -11.05 -6.73 -11.80
N GLY A 354 -9.78 -7.13 -11.81
CA GLY A 354 -9.16 -7.93 -10.77
C GLY A 354 -8.54 -7.12 -9.61
N CYS A 355 -8.73 -7.56 -8.36
CA CYS A 355 -7.88 -7.15 -7.23
C CYS A 355 -6.39 -7.45 -7.51
N MET A 356 -6.15 -8.61 -8.10
CA MET A 356 -4.85 -9.04 -8.64
C MET A 356 -4.99 -9.14 -10.17
N ALA A 357 -4.76 -8.03 -10.85
CA ALA A 357 -4.91 -7.93 -12.30
C ALA A 357 -3.57 -8.06 -13.05
N ILE A 358 -3.59 -8.80 -14.16
CA ILE A 358 -2.54 -8.77 -15.18
C ILE A 358 -3.19 -8.54 -16.54
N SER A 359 -2.89 -7.40 -17.14
CA SER A 359 -3.52 -6.92 -18.37
C SER A 359 -2.51 -6.90 -19.51
N CYS A 360 -2.12 -8.04 -20.06
CA CYS A 360 -1.06 -8.12 -21.07
C CYS A 360 -1.49 -7.54 -22.44
N GLY A 361 -1.13 -6.28 -22.69
CA GLY A 361 -1.27 -5.57 -23.97
C GLY A 361 0.08 -5.11 -24.54
N ASP A 362 0.06 -4.41 -25.68
CA ASP A 362 1.20 -3.69 -26.24
C ASP A 362 2.50 -4.50 -26.45
N LEU A 363 2.36 -5.70 -27.02
CA LEU A 363 3.45 -6.66 -27.24
C LEU A 363 4.20 -7.06 -25.96
N ASN A 364 3.66 -6.80 -24.77
CA ASN A 364 4.29 -7.23 -23.53
C ASN A 364 4.39 -8.76 -23.43
N LEU A 365 5.47 -9.23 -22.82
CA LEU A 365 5.58 -10.58 -22.27
C LEU A 365 5.62 -10.42 -20.74
N ILE A 366 4.65 -11.00 -20.03
CA ILE A 366 4.60 -10.92 -18.57
C ILE A 366 4.87 -12.31 -18.02
N ARG A 367 5.89 -12.47 -17.17
CA ARG A 367 6.27 -13.80 -16.68
C ARG A 367 6.90 -13.86 -15.30
N ASN A 368 6.82 -15.03 -14.65
CA ASN A 368 7.38 -15.25 -13.31
C ASN A 368 6.83 -14.24 -12.29
N ILE A 369 5.51 -14.31 -12.09
CA ILE A 369 4.76 -13.42 -11.19
C ILE A 369 4.26 -14.20 -10.00
N ARG A 370 4.40 -13.63 -8.80
CA ARG A 370 3.99 -14.26 -7.54
C ARG A 370 3.07 -13.35 -6.75
N PHE A 371 1.90 -13.85 -6.40
CA PHE A 371 0.97 -13.27 -5.44
C PHE A 371 0.94 -14.20 -4.22
N GLU A 372 1.42 -13.76 -3.06
CA GLU A 372 1.66 -14.65 -1.92
C GLU A 372 1.20 -14.07 -0.60
N ASN A 373 0.41 -14.80 0.19
CA ASN A 373 -0.08 -14.33 1.48
C ASN A 373 -0.89 -13.03 1.31
N ILE A 374 -1.96 -13.06 0.50
CA ILE A 374 -2.84 -11.92 0.27
C ILE A 374 -4.21 -12.21 0.89
N ARG A 375 -4.74 -11.22 1.60
CA ARG A 375 -6.01 -11.30 2.29
C ARG A 375 -6.91 -10.21 1.71
N VAL A 376 -8.04 -10.61 1.18
CA VAL A 376 -8.99 -9.71 0.53
C VAL A 376 -10.26 -9.71 1.36
N ASP A 377 -10.63 -8.54 1.87
CA ASP A 377 -11.92 -8.34 2.53
C ASP A 377 -13.02 -8.15 1.48
N ASP A 378 -14.29 -8.14 1.89
CA ASP A 378 -15.41 -7.88 0.98
C ASP A 378 -15.30 -6.48 0.38
N PHE A 379 -15.62 -6.39 -0.90
CA PHE A 379 -15.45 -5.18 -1.71
C PHE A 379 -16.69 -4.85 -2.55
N GLU A 380 -16.81 -3.63 -3.06
CA GLU A 380 -18.03 -3.14 -3.72
C GLU A 380 -18.24 -3.77 -5.10
N GLU A 381 -17.24 -3.72 -6.00
CA GLU A 381 -17.36 -4.26 -7.36
C GLU A 381 -16.04 -4.79 -7.94
N GLY A 382 -16.09 -5.96 -8.58
CA GLY A 382 -14.99 -6.52 -9.36
C GLY A 382 -14.69 -7.98 -9.07
N GLN A 383 -13.47 -8.44 -9.29
CA GLN A 383 -13.06 -9.85 -9.30
C GLN A 383 -11.82 -10.04 -8.43
N LEU A 384 -11.62 -11.24 -7.85
CA LEU A 384 -10.36 -11.53 -7.15
C LEU A 384 -9.17 -11.57 -8.10
N VAL A 385 -9.30 -12.29 -9.22
CA VAL A 385 -8.24 -12.52 -10.20
C VAL A 385 -8.76 -12.19 -11.60
N ASN A 386 -8.02 -11.37 -12.33
CA ASN A 386 -8.26 -11.10 -13.74
C ASN A 386 -6.93 -11.15 -14.51
N LEU A 387 -6.71 -12.21 -15.28
CA LEU A 387 -5.55 -12.34 -16.15
C LEU A 387 -6.00 -12.35 -17.60
N ARG A 388 -5.52 -11.39 -18.39
CA ARG A 388 -5.86 -11.32 -19.80
C ARG A 388 -4.65 -11.00 -20.66
N VAL A 389 -4.52 -11.74 -21.76
CA VAL A 389 -3.84 -11.21 -22.94
C VAL A 389 -4.92 -10.54 -23.77
N LEU A 390 -4.72 -9.27 -24.12
CA LEU A 390 -5.77 -8.47 -24.72
C LEU A 390 -5.23 -7.50 -25.77
N TYR A 391 -6.18 -6.96 -26.53
CA TYR A 391 -5.98 -5.79 -27.36
C TYR A 391 -7.21 -4.90 -27.26
N ASN A 392 -7.09 -3.81 -26.51
CA ASN A 392 -8.13 -2.81 -26.42
C ASN A 392 -7.59 -1.48 -26.98
N GLN A 393 -8.11 -1.07 -28.14
CA GLN A 393 -7.65 0.13 -28.85
C GLN A 393 -7.85 1.44 -28.06
N LYS A 394 -8.66 1.43 -26.98
CA LYS A 394 -8.80 2.56 -26.05
C LYS A 394 -7.50 2.82 -25.28
N TYR A 395 -6.78 1.76 -24.90
CA TYR A 395 -5.64 1.83 -23.99
C TYR A 395 -4.33 1.32 -24.59
N ASN A 396 -4.40 0.52 -25.66
CA ASN A 396 -3.27 -0.13 -26.30
C ASN A 396 -3.17 0.20 -27.79
N THR A 397 -1.94 0.14 -28.26
CA THR A 397 -1.55 0.26 -29.66
C THR A 397 -1.32 -1.10 -30.33
N GLY A 398 -1.22 -2.19 -29.57
CA GLY A 398 -1.10 -3.56 -30.10
C GLY A 398 -1.51 -4.66 -29.12
N PRO A 399 -1.69 -5.91 -29.60
CA PRO A 399 -2.00 -7.06 -28.75
C PRO A 399 -0.81 -7.45 -27.85
N GLY A 400 -1.09 -7.98 -26.66
CA GLY A 400 -0.04 -8.59 -25.83
C GLY A 400 0.55 -9.87 -26.45
N ARG A 401 1.76 -10.27 -26.00
CA ARG A 401 2.36 -11.57 -26.33
C ARG A 401 1.80 -12.64 -25.40
N ASN A 402 2.40 -12.90 -24.25
CA ASN A 402 1.95 -13.97 -23.36
C ASN A 402 1.93 -13.53 -21.90
N ILE A 403 1.18 -14.28 -21.09
CA ILE A 403 1.34 -14.35 -19.64
C ILE A 403 1.87 -15.76 -19.31
N GLU A 404 3.00 -15.86 -18.63
CA GLU A 404 3.68 -17.14 -18.36
C GLU A 404 4.07 -17.28 -16.88
N ASP A 405 3.84 -18.44 -16.26
CA ASP A 405 4.30 -18.75 -14.91
C ASP A 405 3.82 -17.76 -13.82
N VAL A 406 2.53 -17.83 -13.51
CA VAL A 406 1.90 -17.05 -12.43
C VAL A 406 1.56 -17.96 -11.26
N LEU A 407 2.00 -17.59 -10.06
CA LEU A 407 1.67 -18.28 -8.82
C LEU A 407 0.77 -17.39 -7.94
N PHE A 408 -0.36 -17.94 -7.53
CA PHE A 408 -1.16 -17.46 -6.40
C PHE A 408 -0.97 -18.43 -5.25
N LYS A 409 -0.47 -17.95 -4.12
CA LYS A 409 -0.19 -18.78 -2.94
C LYS A 409 -0.75 -18.16 -1.67
N ASN A 410 -1.44 -18.95 -0.85
CA ASN A 410 -1.98 -18.49 0.44
C ASN A 410 -2.86 -17.25 0.28
N ILE A 411 -3.87 -17.33 -0.59
CA ILE A 411 -4.82 -16.22 -0.83
C ILE A 411 -6.10 -16.52 -0.07
N THR A 412 -6.60 -15.55 0.68
CA THR A 412 -7.90 -15.66 1.37
C THR A 412 -8.79 -14.52 0.95
N TYR A 413 -10.05 -14.82 0.64
CA TYR A 413 -11.11 -13.83 0.44
C TYR A 413 -12.23 -14.04 1.45
N THR A 414 -12.65 -12.97 2.12
CA THR A 414 -13.76 -12.96 3.08
C THR A 414 -14.80 -11.95 2.62
N GLY A 415 -15.78 -12.39 1.84
CA GLY A 415 -16.79 -11.52 1.25
C GLY A 415 -17.79 -12.25 0.38
N ALA A 416 -18.75 -11.52 -0.18
CA ALA A 416 -19.86 -12.07 -0.95
C ALA A 416 -20.05 -11.42 -2.33
N LEU A 417 -19.41 -10.28 -2.60
CA LEU A 417 -19.74 -9.45 -3.75
C LEU A 417 -18.85 -9.67 -4.99
N ALA A 418 -17.72 -10.37 -4.84
CA ALA A 418 -16.82 -10.68 -5.96
C ALA A 418 -17.53 -11.35 -7.16
N ASN A 419 -17.40 -10.72 -8.33
CA ASN A 419 -17.70 -11.31 -9.63
C ASN A 419 -16.78 -12.51 -9.90
N PRO A 420 -17.22 -13.46 -10.76
CA PRO A 420 -16.39 -14.59 -11.17
C PRO A 420 -15.05 -14.14 -11.77
N SER A 421 -13.95 -14.63 -11.20
CA SER A 421 -12.59 -14.39 -11.70
C SER A 421 -12.41 -14.95 -13.11
N ILE A 422 -11.52 -14.35 -13.91
CA ILE A 422 -11.27 -14.74 -15.30
C ILE A 422 -9.78 -14.89 -15.61
N ILE A 423 -9.46 -15.90 -16.42
CA ILE A 423 -8.16 -16.06 -17.07
C ILE A 423 -8.43 -16.35 -18.54
N GLU A 424 -8.00 -15.48 -19.45
CA GLU A 424 -8.26 -15.62 -20.88
C GLU A 424 -7.11 -15.09 -21.75
N GLY A 425 -6.62 -15.94 -22.66
CA GLY A 425 -5.71 -15.53 -23.72
C GLY A 425 -6.43 -14.97 -24.94
N LEU A 426 -5.68 -14.32 -25.82
CA LEU A 426 -6.17 -13.67 -27.03
C LEU A 426 -6.09 -14.57 -28.28
N SER A 427 -4.97 -15.30 -28.43
CA SER A 427 -4.68 -16.15 -29.59
C SER A 427 -3.61 -17.20 -29.26
N GLU A 428 -3.25 -18.09 -30.19
CA GLU A 428 -2.16 -19.08 -30.00
C GLU A 428 -0.80 -18.43 -29.71
N LYS A 429 -0.56 -17.21 -30.23
CA LYS A 429 0.64 -16.39 -29.96
C LYS A 429 0.41 -15.35 -28.85
N GLY A 430 -0.79 -15.40 -28.27
CA GLY A 430 -1.42 -14.46 -27.35
C GLY A 430 -1.86 -15.16 -26.07
N ALA A 431 -1.09 -16.13 -25.56
CA ALA A 431 -1.61 -17.18 -24.68
C ALA A 431 -1.27 -16.94 -23.20
N ILE A 432 -2.05 -17.58 -22.32
CA ILE A 432 -1.74 -17.68 -20.90
C ILE A 432 -1.30 -19.10 -20.57
N LYS A 433 -0.10 -19.26 -20.00
CA LYS A 433 0.53 -20.57 -19.77
C LYS A 433 1.06 -20.68 -18.36
N GLY A 434 0.61 -21.70 -17.63
CA GLY A 434 1.14 -22.01 -16.30
C GLY A 434 0.64 -21.05 -15.24
N VAL A 435 -0.58 -21.30 -14.76
CA VAL A 435 -1.13 -20.60 -13.59
C VAL A 435 -1.34 -21.61 -12.48
N THR A 436 -0.71 -21.36 -11.33
CA THR A 436 -0.82 -22.23 -10.15
C THR A 436 -1.54 -21.51 -9.03
N PHE A 437 -2.59 -22.14 -8.51
CA PHE A 437 -3.31 -21.75 -7.31
C PHE A 437 -2.94 -22.70 -6.18
N ASP A 438 -2.19 -22.22 -5.20
CA ASP A 438 -1.69 -22.98 -4.06
C ASP A 438 -2.31 -22.45 -2.77
N ASN A 439 -3.09 -23.27 -2.06
CA ASN A 439 -3.76 -22.87 -0.83
C ASN A 439 -4.58 -21.58 -0.96
N ILE A 440 -5.66 -21.65 -1.74
CA ILE A 440 -6.64 -20.56 -1.87
C ILE A 440 -7.86 -20.88 -1.01
N SER A 441 -8.37 -19.89 -0.28
CA SER A 441 -9.59 -20.02 0.50
C SER A 441 -10.56 -18.87 0.24
N ILE A 442 -11.84 -19.19 0.07
CA ILE A 442 -12.93 -18.21 0.00
C ILE A 442 -13.91 -18.53 1.12
N ASN A 443 -14.13 -17.56 2.02
CA ASN A 443 -15.01 -17.69 3.18
C ASN A 443 -14.74 -18.97 4.00
N GLY A 444 -13.46 -19.29 4.21
CA GLY A 444 -13.00 -20.49 4.93
C GLY A 444 -13.13 -21.81 4.16
N LYS A 445 -13.74 -21.82 2.96
CA LYS A 445 -13.76 -22.98 2.07
C LYS A 445 -12.47 -23.04 1.28
N GLN A 446 -11.79 -24.18 1.28
CA GLN A 446 -10.62 -24.41 0.44
C GLN A 446 -11.03 -24.57 -1.03
N ILE A 447 -10.27 -23.95 -1.93
CA ILE A 447 -10.49 -23.99 -3.37
C ILE A 447 -9.51 -25.00 -4.00
N LEU A 448 -10.05 -26.03 -4.64
CA LEU A 448 -9.27 -27.16 -5.19
C LEU A 448 -9.44 -27.35 -6.70
N SER A 449 -10.31 -26.57 -7.34
CA SER A 449 -10.62 -26.68 -8.75
C SER A 449 -11.12 -25.34 -9.31
N THR A 450 -11.16 -25.22 -10.64
CA THR A 450 -11.76 -24.07 -11.33
C THR A 450 -13.24 -23.90 -10.96
N THR A 451 -13.98 -25.00 -10.84
CA THR A 451 -15.40 -25.00 -10.48
C THR A 451 -15.59 -24.52 -9.04
N ASP A 452 -14.77 -24.96 -8.09
CA ASP A 452 -14.84 -24.49 -6.70
C ASP A 452 -14.58 -22.99 -6.58
N PHE A 453 -13.68 -22.47 -7.40
CA PHE A 453 -13.36 -21.04 -7.46
C PHE A 453 -14.44 -20.24 -8.21
N GLY A 454 -15.28 -20.88 -9.03
CA GLY A 454 -16.08 -20.16 -10.02
C GLY A 454 -15.21 -19.43 -11.05
N LEU A 455 -13.98 -19.92 -11.29
CA LEU A 455 -13.02 -19.35 -12.22
C LEU A 455 -13.45 -19.61 -13.67
N LYS A 456 -13.63 -18.55 -14.44
CA LYS A 456 -13.85 -18.61 -15.89
C LYS A 456 -12.50 -18.77 -16.60
N VAL A 457 -12.29 -19.95 -17.17
CA VAL A 457 -11.13 -20.24 -18.00
C VAL A 457 -11.51 -20.02 -19.47
N GLY A 458 -11.00 -18.95 -20.05
CA GLY A 458 -11.23 -18.55 -21.42
C GLY A 458 -10.33 -19.28 -22.42
N ARG A 459 -10.36 -18.80 -23.68
CA ARG A 459 -9.59 -19.39 -24.77
C ARG A 459 -8.07 -19.23 -24.56
N PHE A 460 -7.29 -20.04 -25.27
CA PHE A 460 -5.82 -19.94 -25.33
C PHE A 460 -5.14 -19.90 -23.94
N THR A 461 -5.70 -20.67 -23.01
CA THR A 461 -5.25 -20.77 -21.63
C THR A 461 -4.89 -22.21 -21.33
N GLU A 462 -3.66 -22.42 -20.84
CA GLU A 462 -3.07 -23.75 -20.68
C GLU A 462 -2.43 -23.92 -19.30
N ALA A 463 -2.44 -25.16 -18.81
CA ALA A 463 -1.75 -25.57 -17.57
C ALA A 463 -2.17 -24.79 -16.31
N ILE A 464 -3.49 -24.66 -16.07
CA ILE A 464 -4.02 -24.21 -14.77
C ILE A 464 -3.95 -25.36 -13.78
N LYS A 465 -3.35 -25.12 -12.61
CA LYS A 465 -3.17 -26.11 -11.55
C LYS A 465 -3.69 -25.58 -10.23
N PHE A 466 -4.31 -26.46 -9.45
CA PHE A 466 -4.70 -26.21 -8.07
C PHE A 466 -3.94 -27.21 -7.18
N THR A 467 -3.29 -26.72 -6.13
CA THR A 467 -2.64 -27.55 -5.12
C THR A 467 -3.30 -27.31 -3.77
N PRO A 468 -3.69 -28.38 -3.04
CA PRO A 468 -4.19 -28.23 -1.69
C PRO A 468 -3.07 -27.73 -0.77
N VAL A 469 -3.44 -27.26 0.43
CA VAL A 469 -2.48 -27.08 1.52
C VAL A 469 -1.66 -28.37 1.64
N SER A 470 -0.37 -28.30 1.36
CA SER A 470 0.51 -29.42 1.69
C SER A 470 0.38 -29.61 3.19
N ALA A 471 -0.07 -30.80 3.62
CA ALA A 471 -0.05 -31.23 5.01
C ALA A 471 1.42 -31.39 5.45
N THR A 472 2.14 -30.28 5.52
CA THR A 472 3.48 -30.22 6.08
C THR A 472 3.29 -30.16 7.59
N LEU A 473 3.90 -31.15 8.24
CA LEU A 473 3.67 -31.60 9.61
C LEU A 473 3.60 -30.46 10.65
N LYS A 474 2.69 -30.66 11.61
CA LYS A 474 2.49 -29.88 12.84
C LYS A 474 3.77 -29.44 13.54
#